data_AF-A0A2T0QZE3-F1
#
_entry.id   AF-A0A2T0QZE3-F1
#
_cell.length_a   1.000
_cell.length_b   1.000
_cell.length_c   1.000
_cell.angle_alpha   90.00
_cell.angle_beta   90.00
_cell.angle_gamma   90.00
#
_symmetry.space_group_name_H-M   'P 1'
#
loop_
_entity.id
_entity.type
_entity.pdbx_description
1 polymer ?
#
loop_
_entity_poly.entity_id
_entity_poly.type
_entity_poly.pdbx_seq_one_letter_code
_entity_poly.pdbx_strand_id
1 'polypeptide(L)' 'IMNGADIVAALALGARFTLIGRAYLYGLMAGGRAGVDKTISILTDQITRTMRLLQVTSLDELTPAHVTQLQRLVPRA' A
#
# COMPACT_ATOMS: atom_id res chain seq x y z
N ILE A 1 -0.32 -5.75 -3.83
CA ILE A 1 -0.02 -4.31 -3.90
C ILE A 1 -0.76 -3.68 -5.06
N MET A 2 -1.91 -3.08 -4.77
CA MET A 2 -2.72 -2.29 -5.71
C MET A 2 -2.93 -0.85 -5.23
N ASN A 3 -2.69 -0.57 -3.95
CA ASN A 3 -2.82 0.74 -3.32
C ASN A 3 -1.72 0.94 -2.26
N GLY A 4 -1.59 2.14 -1.70
CA GLY A 4 -0.57 2.46 -0.68
C GLY A 4 -0.78 1.76 0.67
N ALA A 5 -2.02 1.43 1.06
CA ALA A 5 -2.28 0.71 2.30
C ALA A 5 -1.78 -0.74 2.24
N ASP A 6 -1.84 -1.40 1.08
CA ASP A 6 -1.24 -2.72 0.88
C ASP A 6 0.29 -2.68 1.12
N ILE A 7 0.95 -1.58 0.72
CA ILE A 7 2.39 -1.38 0.90
C ILE A 7 2.70 -1.25 2.40
N VAL A 8 1.98 -0.35 3.08
CA VAL A 8 2.13 -0.12 4.53
C VAL A 8 1.87 -1.41 5.31
N ALA A 9 0.83 -2.16 4.95
CA ALA A 9 0.53 -3.43 5.61
C ALA A 9 1.63 -4.48 5.40
N ALA A 10 2.20 -4.58 4.18
CA ALA A 10 3.30 -5.48 3.92
C ALA A 10 4.56 -5.12 4.73
N LEU A 11 4.90 -3.83 4.81
CA LEU A 11 6.02 -3.33 5.61
C LEU A 11 5.80 -3.61 7.11
N ALA A 12 4.60 -3.33 7.61
CA ALA A 12 4.22 -3.60 9.01
C ALA A 12 4.29 -5.09 9.37
N LEU A 13 4.09 -5.99 8.39
CA LEU A 13 4.25 -7.44 8.54
C LEU A 13 5.70 -7.92 8.37
N GLY A 14 6.66 -7.00 8.25
CA GLY A 14 8.10 -7.30 8.20
C GLY A 14 8.71 -7.35 6.79
N ALA A 15 8.00 -6.93 5.74
CA ALA A 15 8.62 -6.78 4.44
C ALA A 15 9.63 -5.62 4.44
N ARG A 16 10.79 -5.81 3.81
CA ARG A 16 11.77 -4.71 3.59
C ARG A 16 11.46 -3.89 2.34
N PHE A 17 10.79 -4.50 1.36
CA PHE A 17 10.41 -3.87 0.10
C PHE A 17 9.18 -4.57 -0.48
N THR A 18 8.51 -3.90 -1.40
CA THR A 18 7.37 -4.45 -2.14
C THR A 18 7.50 -4.18 -3.63
N LEU A 19 7.01 -5.09 -4.47
CA LEU A 19 6.97 -4.91 -5.91
C LEU A 19 5.56 -4.55 -6.37
N ILE A 20 5.46 -3.66 -7.35
CA ILE A 20 4.20 -3.31 -8.03
C ILE A 20 4.21 -3.82 -9.47
N GLY A 21 3.13 -4.49 -9.87
CA GLY A 21 2.97 -5.03 -11.22
C GLY A 21 1.84 -4.33 -11.96
N ARG A 22 0.60 -4.75 -11.69
CA ARG A 22 -0.59 -4.23 -12.40
C ARG A 22 -0.78 -2.72 -12.26
N ALA A 23 -0.56 -2.16 -11.07
CA ALA A 23 -0.68 -0.72 -10.85
C ALA A 23 0.23 0.07 -11.81
N TYR A 24 1.49 -0.34 -11.95
CA TYR A 24 2.45 0.24 -12.91
C TYR A 24 1.96 0.10 -14.35
N LEU A 25 1.53 -1.10 -14.75
CA LEU A 25 1.05 -1.35 -16.11
C LEU A 25 -0.18 -0.52 -16.46
N TYR A 26 -1.08 -0.29 -15.50
CA TYR A 26 -2.25 0.56 -15.71
C TYR A 26 -1.86 2.02 -15.92
N GLY A 27 -0.91 2.55 -15.14
CA GLY A 27 -0.34 3.87 -15.39
C GLY A 27 0.30 3.96 -16.77
N LEU A 28 1.11 2.97 -17.13
CA LEU A 28 1.78 2.89 -18.42
C LEU A 28 0.80 2.89 -19.60
N MET A 29 -0.28 2.10 -19.54
CA MET A 29 -1.27 2.05 -20.61
C MET A 29 -2.14 3.32 -20.68
N ALA A 30 -2.40 3.97 -19.53
CA ALA A 30 -3.25 5.16 -19.48
C ALA A 30 -2.54 6.43 -20.00
N GLY A 31 -1.23 6.55 -19.81
CA GLY A 31 -0.51 7.79 -20.13
C GLY A 31 0.98 7.62 -20.42
N GLY A 32 1.43 6.42 -20.80
CA GLY A 32 2.83 6.12 -21.02
C GLY A 32 3.67 6.39 -19.77
N ARG A 33 4.85 7.00 -19.96
CA ARG A 33 5.75 7.39 -18.86
C ARG A 33 5.07 8.32 -17.85
N ALA A 34 4.38 9.36 -18.32
CA ALA A 34 3.71 10.31 -17.42
C ALA A 34 2.62 9.63 -16.56
N GLY A 35 1.95 8.62 -17.13
CA GLY A 35 1.00 7.80 -16.38
C GLY A 35 1.67 6.95 -15.30
N VAL A 36 2.84 6.37 -15.58
CA VAL A 36 3.67 5.68 -14.58
C VAL A 36 4.10 6.63 -13.46
N ASP A 37 4.61 7.81 -13.79
CA ASP A 37 5.04 8.81 -12.81
C ASP A 37 3.86 9.21 -11.91
N LYS A 38 2.67 9.37 -12.51
CA LYS A 38 1.45 9.66 -11.77
C LYS A 38 1.04 8.50 -10.86
N THR A 39 1.15 7.25 -11.30
CA THR A 39 0.88 6.08 -10.46
C THR A 39 1.81 6.05 -9.24
N ILE A 40 3.11 6.33 -9.43
CA ILE A 40 4.07 6.36 -8.32
C ILE A 40 3.70 7.47 -7.33
N SER A 41 3.41 8.69 -7.82
CA SER A 41 2.93 9.80 -6.98
C SER A 41 1.68 9.43 -6.19
N ILE A 42 0.68 8.80 -6.81
CA ILE A 42 -0.55 8.36 -6.13
C ILE A 42 -0.23 7.35 -5.02
N LEU A 43 0.64 6.37 -5.27
CA LEU A 43 1.03 5.40 -4.26
C LEU A 43 1.75 6.07 -3.09
N THR A 44 2.67 6.99 -3.35
CA THR A 44 3.37 7.77 -2.32
C THR A 44 2.42 8.59 -1.47
N ASP A 45 1.44 9.27 -2.08
CA ASP A 45 0.42 10.04 -1.37
C ASP A 45 -0.45 9.15 -0.49
N GLN A 46 -0.82 7.96 -1.00
CA GLN A 46 -1.58 6.97 -0.24
C GLN A 46 -0.79 6.42 0.95
N ILE A 47 0.49 6.08 0.77
CA ILE A 47 1.37 5.64 1.87
C ILE A 47 1.41 6.72 2.95
N THR A 48 1.70 7.97 2.57
CA THR A 48 1.78 9.10 3.50
C THR A 48 0.47 9.31 4.24
N ARG A 49 -0.66 9.23 3.53
CA ARG A 49 -2.00 9.34 4.13
C ARG A 49 -2.25 8.22 5.14
N THR A 50 -1.94 6.98 4.79
CA THR A 50 -2.12 5.83 5.68
C THR A 50 -1.25 5.95 6.92
N MET A 51 0.02 6.33 6.79
CA MET A 51 0.90 6.56 7.94
C MET A 51 0.36 7.63 8.88
N ARG A 52 -0.14 8.75 8.34
CA ARG A 52 -0.79 9.81 9.14
C ARG A 52 -2.01 9.30 9.89
N LEU A 53 -2.86 8.48 9.26
CA LEU A 53 -4.03 7.89 9.90
C LEU A 53 -3.66 6.89 11.01
N LEU A 54 -2.54 6.20 10.85
CA LEU A 54 -1.97 5.31 11.87
C LEU A 54 -1.17 6.06 12.96
N GLN A 55 -1.00 7.38 12.81
CA GLN A 55 -0.20 8.24 13.69
C GLN A 55 1.27 7.81 13.82
N VAL A 56 1.82 7.23 12.75
CA VAL A 56 3.25 6.86 12.68
C VAL A 56 4.02 7.88 11.86
N THR A 57 5.23 8.23 12.30
CA THR A 57 6.06 9.24 11.62
C THR A 57 7.20 8.65 10.81
N SER A 58 7.64 7.43 11.14
CA SER A 58 8.61 6.64 10.38
C SER A 58 8.04 5.29 9.95
N LEU A 59 8.61 4.71 8.89
CA LEU A 59 8.32 3.33 8.48
C LEU A 59 8.78 2.32 9.54
N ASP A 60 9.80 2.65 10.34
CA ASP A 60 10.32 1.77 11.39
C ASP A 60 9.37 1.61 12.58
N GLU A 61 8.40 2.53 12.72
CA GLU A 61 7.34 2.45 13.73
C GLU A 61 6.22 1.47 13.31
N LEU A 62 6.20 1.01 12.05
CA LEU A 62 5.20 0.08 11.56
C LEU A 62 5.42 -1.31 12.17
N THR A 63 4.52 -1.67 13.08
CA THR A 63 4.45 -3.01 13.68
C THR A 63 3.24 -3.80 13.16
N PRO A 64 3.23 -5.14 13.32
CA PRO A 64 2.07 -5.97 12.96
C PRO A 64 0.76 -5.57 13.65
N ALA A 65 0.81 -4.84 14.77
CA ALA A 65 -0.37 -4.34 15.48
C ALA A 65 -1.20 -3.33 14.68
N HIS A 66 -0.59 -2.68 13.68
CA HIS A 66 -1.30 -1.75 12.79
C HIS A 66 -2.12 -2.45 11.70
N VAL A 67 -1.99 -3.77 11.57
CA VAL A 67 -2.64 -4.55 10.51
C VAL A 67 -3.59 -5.56 11.11
N THR A 68 -4.88 -5.39 10.82
CA THR A 68 -5.89 -6.40 11.12
C THR A 68 -6.07 -7.31 9.92
N GLN A 69 -5.54 -8.53 9.99
CA GLN A 69 -5.85 -9.55 8.99
C GLN A 69 -7.25 -10.11 9.28
N LEU A 70 -8.20 -9.79 8.40
CA LEU A 70 -9.54 -10.38 8.48
C LEU A 70 -9.42 -11.89 8.27
N GLN A 71 -9.77 -12.67 9.29
CA GLN A 71 -9.99 -14.09 9.10
C GLN A 71 -11.23 -14.28 8.24
N ARG A 72 -11.21 -15.31 7.39
CA ARG A 72 -12.32 -15.65 6.49
C ARG A 72 -13.61 -15.66 7.30
N LEU A 73 -14.52 -14.75 6.98
CA LEU A 73 -15.86 -14.73 7.58
C LEU A 73 -16.55 -16.04 7.21
N VAL A 74 -16.81 -16.89 8.20
CA VAL A 74 -17.78 -17.98 8.05
C VAL A 74 -19.13 -17.29 7.79
N PRO A 75 -19.92 -17.72 6.80
CA PRO A 75 -21.25 -17.17 6.60
C PRO A 75 -22.01 -17.21 7.92
N ARG A 76 -22.54 -16.07 8.38
CA ARG A 76 -23.51 -16.09 9.48
C ARG A 76 -24.75 -16.81 8.95
N ALA A 77 -25.10 -17.92 9.61
CA ALA A 77 -26.31 -18.69 9.32
C ALA A 77 -27.57 -17.85 9.53
#